data_AF-U5VWW5-F1
#
_entry.id   AF-U5VWW5-F1
#
_cell.length_a   1.000
_cell.length_b   1.000
_cell.length_c   1.000
_cell.angle_alpha   90.00
_cell.angle_beta   90.00
_cell.angle_gamma   90.00
#
_symmetry.space_group_name_H-M   'P 1'
#
loop_
_entity.id
_entity.type
_entity.pdbx_description
1 polymer ?
#
loop_
_entity_poly.entity_id
_entity_poly.type
_entity_poly.pdbx_seq_one_letter_code
_entity_poly.pdbx_strand_id
1 'polypeptide(L)'
;MGEHLLDVLAAGGIAAYLQPSADLNPILRATTFPARPTDRLYVDRTHLATAREHLDKLTGGVGPTPPAPRPDTRTEAGGDQTDVDAEWAKIVAGFHTAVDPTAPPWPAAEGVDPTRAPDLPKNETPDPPRQPGGTLPSAADFSGVSLNRRRTDEPSLLDGLDTFGTGTDDDSDEDDERYTPPPPPPLPHISKYAVAGILGVVLGFVLFLFPWLLPIERNFVTLIGFTAIVGGAVTLVWRLRSGDDDDDFDDGAVV
;
A
#
# COMPACT_ATOMS: atom_id res chain seq x y z
N MET A 1 21.90 -1.52 14.17
CA MET A 1 23.08 -2.22 13.62
C MET A 1 23.33 -1.88 12.16
N GLY A 2 22.29 -1.90 11.29
CA GLY A 2 22.46 -1.61 9.86
C GLY A 2 23.12 -0.26 9.55
N GLU A 3 22.73 0.81 10.24
CA GLU A 3 23.30 2.17 10.04
C GLU A 3 24.78 2.25 10.41
N HIS A 4 25.17 1.75 11.59
CA HIS A 4 26.57 1.76 12.01
C HIS A 4 27.48 0.95 11.07
N LEU A 5 26.95 -0.13 10.47
CA LEU A 5 27.67 -0.90 9.47
C LEU A 5 27.84 -0.14 8.15
N LEU A 6 26.86 0.68 7.75
CA LEU A 6 27.02 1.58 6.60
C LEU A 6 28.15 2.58 6.82
N ASP A 7 28.23 3.18 8.01
CA ASP A 7 29.31 4.14 8.34
C ASP A 7 30.70 3.49 8.25
N VAL A 8 30.84 2.26 8.75
CA VAL A 8 32.10 1.50 8.69
C VAL A 8 32.47 1.16 7.24
N LEU A 9 31.50 0.78 6.41
CA LEU A 9 31.75 0.50 4.99
C LEU A 9 32.08 1.76 4.20
N ALA A 10 31.39 2.87 4.48
CA ALA A 10 31.68 4.17 3.89
C ALA A 10 33.09 4.66 4.25
N ALA A 11 33.51 4.49 5.51
CA ALA A 11 34.88 4.78 5.94
C ALA A 11 35.93 3.90 5.23
N GLY A 12 35.55 2.67 4.85
CA GLY A 12 36.36 1.77 4.04
C GLY A 12 36.35 2.06 2.53
N GLY A 13 35.63 3.10 2.07
CA GLY A 13 35.48 3.43 0.66
C GLY A 13 34.61 2.43 -0.12
N ILE A 14 33.81 1.63 0.58
CA ILE A 14 32.97 0.58 -0.01
C ILE A 14 31.55 1.13 -0.21
N ALA A 15 31.09 1.15 -1.46
CA ALA A 15 29.72 1.52 -1.77
C ALA A 15 28.73 0.46 -1.24
N ALA A 16 27.81 0.90 -0.38
CA ALA A 16 26.79 0.05 0.21
C ALA A 16 25.48 0.83 0.41
N TYR A 17 24.35 0.13 0.38
CA TYR A 17 23.03 0.70 0.72
C TYR A 17 22.23 -0.29 1.56
N LEU A 18 21.44 0.25 2.48
CA LEU A 18 20.56 -0.51 3.37
C LEU A 18 19.13 -0.37 2.91
N GLN A 19 18.43 -1.48 2.76
CA GLN A 19 16.98 -1.54 2.59
C GLN A 19 16.35 -1.83 3.95
N PRO A 20 15.67 -0.87 4.58
CA PRO A 20 14.99 -1.07 5.85
C PRO A 20 13.88 -2.12 5.73
N SER A 21 13.64 -2.84 6.82
CA SER A 21 12.57 -3.84 6.92
C SER A 21 11.15 -3.27 7.00
N ALA A 22 11.00 -1.95 7.08
CA ALA A 22 9.71 -1.29 7.03
C ALA A 22 9.21 -1.26 5.58
N ASP A 23 8.07 -1.91 5.32
CA ASP A 23 7.39 -1.79 4.05
C ASP A 23 6.45 -0.57 4.12
N LEU A 24 6.70 0.42 3.26
CA LEU A 24 5.87 1.60 3.14
C LEU A 24 4.83 1.32 2.05
N ASN A 25 3.58 1.16 2.46
CA ASN A 25 2.50 1.03 1.49
C ASN A 25 2.31 2.39 0.78
N PRO A 26 2.54 2.51 -0.53
CA PRO A 26 2.52 3.81 -1.23
C PRO A 26 1.11 4.44 -1.26
N ILE A 27 0.07 3.62 -1.20
CA ILE A 27 -1.33 4.06 -1.26
C ILE A 27 -1.80 4.47 0.13
N LEU A 28 -1.50 3.64 1.13
CA LEU A 28 -2.00 3.85 2.49
C LEU A 28 -1.08 4.76 3.33
N ARG A 29 0.14 5.05 2.86
CA ARG A 29 1.22 5.69 3.63
C ARG A 29 1.46 5.03 5.00
N ALA A 30 1.04 3.78 5.14
CA ALA A 30 1.16 3.02 6.37
C ALA A 30 2.47 2.25 6.35
N THR A 31 3.20 2.32 7.46
CA THR A 31 4.43 1.55 7.69
C THR A 31 4.07 0.23 8.35
N THR A 32 4.36 -0.88 7.68
CA THR A 32 4.17 -2.22 8.27
C THR A 32 5.51 -2.89 8.50
N PHE A 33 5.64 -3.58 9.63
CA PHE A 33 6.83 -4.35 9.98
C PHE A 33 6.51 -5.85 9.90
N PRO A 34 7.37 -6.67 9.25
CA PRO A 34 7.22 -8.12 9.29
C PRO A 34 7.48 -8.63 10.71
N ALA A 35 6.93 -9.80 11.03
CA ALA A 35 7.08 -10.45 12.34
C ALA A 35 8.55 -10.67 12.78
N ARG A 36 9.48 -10.67 11.81
CA ARG A 36 10.92 -10.62 12.03
C ARG A 36 11.53 -9.49 11.19
N PRO A 37 11.67 -8.27 11.73
CA PRO A 37 12.26 -7.15 11.01
C PRO A 37 13.72 -7.48 10.70
N THR A 38 14.02 -7.67 9.42
CA THR A 38 15.35 -8.01 8.92
C THR A 38 15.74 -7.01 7.85
N ASP A 39 16.70 -6.15 8.16
CA ASP A 39 17.21 -5.17 7.18
C ASP A 39 18.14 -5.86 6.18
N ARG A 40 18.08 -5.44 4.91
CA ARG A 40 18.92 -6.00 3.84
C ARG A 40 20.03 -5.03 3.49
N LEU A 41 21.27 -5.44 3.67
CA LEU A 41 22.44 -4.67 3.28
C LEU A 41 22.96 -5.17 1.93
N TYR A 42 23.09 -4.24 0.98
CA TYR A 42 23.67 -4.49 -0.33
C TYR A 42 25.02 -3.79 -0.43
N VAL A 43 26.00 -4.48 -1.00
CA VAL A 43 27.39 -4.01 -1.11
C VAL A 43 27.90 -4.27 -2.51
N ASP A 44 28.80 -3.41 -2.99
CA ASP A 44 29.51 -3.66 -4.26
C ASP A 44 30.15 -5.07 -4.28
N ARG A 45 29.95 -5.75 -5.41
CA ARG A 45 30.40 -7.13 -5.62
C ARG A 45 31.91 -7.26 -5.53
N THR A 46 32.67 -6.23 -5.93
CA THR A 46 34.14 -6.28 -5.92
C THR A 46 34.72 -6.24 -4.49
N HIS A 47 33.97 -5.69 -3.53
CA HIS A 47 34.38 -5.49 -2.14
C HIS A 47 33.63 -6.41 -1.15
N LEU A 48 32.88 -7.40 -1.65
CA LEU A 48 32.03 -8.28 -0.83
C LEU A 48 32.84 -9.01 0.27
N ALA A 49 34.01 -9.53 -0.06
CA ALA A 49 34.85 -10.26 0.90
C ALA A 49 35.28 -9.37 2.08
N THR A 50 35.74 -8.16 1.79
CA THR A 50 36.14 -7.16 2.80
C THR A 50 34.95 -6.73 3.65
N ALA A 51 33.80 -6.46 3.04
CA ALA A 51 32.59 -6.10 3.76
C ALA A 51 32.11 -7.21 4.70
N ARG A 52 32.23 -8.48 4.28
CA ARG A 52 31.89 -9.64 5.10
C ARG A 52 32.81 -9.77 6.32
N GLU A 53 34.09 -9.44 6.19
CA GLU A 53 35.04 -9.39 7.31
C GLU A 53 34.66 -8.29 8.32
N HIS A 54 34.26 -7.11 7.86
CA HIS A 54 33.78 -6.03 8.74
C HIS A 54 32.49 -6.42 9.47
N LEU A 55 31.56 -7.09 8.79
CA LEU A 55 30.36 -7.64 9.40
C LEU A 55 30.69 -8.68 10.49
N ASP A 56 31.63 -9.59 10.22
CA ASP A 56 32.02 -10.64 11.18
C ASP A 56 32.66 -10.04 12.45
N LYS A 57 33.49 -9.00 12.29
CA LYS A 57 34.07 -8.23 13.40
C LYS A 57 32.99 -7.55 14.25
N LEU A 58 31.98 -6.95 13.62
CA LEU A 58 30.90 -6.26 14.31
C LEU A 58 29.90 -7.22 14.99
N THR A 59 29.69 -8.40 14.40
CA THR A 59 28.71 -9.38 14.91
C THR A 59 29.35 -10.45 15.80
N GLY A 60 30.66 -10.39 16.04
CA GLY A 60 31.38 -11.34 16.90
C GLY A 60 31.35 -12.78 16.36
N GLY A 61 31.26 -12.96 15.03
CA GLY A 61 31.16 -14.27 14.38
C GLY A 61 29.74 -14.87 14.34
N VAL A 62 28.72 -14.15 14.80
CA VAL A 62 27.33 -14.55 14.54
C VAL A 62 27.04 -14.25 13.07
N GLY A 63 26.97 -15.30 12.26
CA GLY A 63 26.68 -15.16 10.84
C GLY A 63 25.32 -14.49 10.58
N PRO A 64 25.12 -13.88 9.39
CA PRO A 64 23.85 -13.27 9.04
C PRO A 64 22.72 -14.29 9.12
N THR A 65 21.55 -13.86 9.61
CA THR A 65 20.34 -14.70 9.57
C THR A 65 20.09 -15.07 8.10
N PRO A 66 20.02 -16.37 7.76
CA PRO A 66 19.71 -16.78 6.40
C PRO A 66 18.42 -16.09 5.94
N PRO A 67 18.33 -15.62 4.69
CA PRO A 67 17.08 -15.08 4.18
C PRO A 67 15.99 -16.12 4.44
N ALA A 68 14.82 -15.67 4.92
CA ALA A 68 13.67 -16.53 4.96
C ALA A 68 13.53 -17.17 3.56
N PRO A 69 13.36 -18.50 3.47
CA PRO A 69 13.20 -19.15 2.18
C PRO A 69 12.15 -18.37 1.40
N ARG A 70 12.49 -17.96 0.18
CA ARG A 70 11.54 -17.32 -0.73
C ARG A 70 10.31 -18.25 -0.76
N PRO A 71 9.07 -17.73 -0.70
CA PRO A 71 7.88 -18.56 -0.80
C PRO A 71 7.75 -19.07 -2.24
N ASP A 72 8.70 -19.89 -2.64
CA ASP A 72 8.72 -20.65 -3.86
C ASP A 72 7.83 -21.84 -3.55
N THR A 73 6.56 -21.71 -3.92
CA THR A 73 5.54 -22.77 -3.89
C THR A 73 5.24 -23.40 -2.52
N ARG A 74 4.07 -23.06 -1.96
CA ARG A 74 3.28 -23.96 -1.10
C ARG A 74 4.10 -24.69 -0.02
N THR A 75 4.71 -23.94 0.87
CA THR A 75 4.94 -24.43 2.24
C THR A 75 4.39 -23.36 3.16
N GLU A 76 3.08 -23.15 3.03
CA GLU A 76 2.30 -22.71 4.17
C GLU A 76 2.55 -23.73 5.28
N ALA A 77 2.57 -23.23 6.51
CA ALA A 77 2.50 -24.04 7.71
C ALA A 77 1.60 -25.26 7.47
N GLY A 78 2.13 -26.46 7.71
CA GLY A 78 1.36 -27.70 7.67
C GLY A 78 0.33 -27.77 8.80
N GLY A 79 -0.62 -26.83 8.83
CA GLY A 79 -1.99 -27.19 9.16
C GLY A 79 -2.44 -28.06 7.99
N ASP A 80 -2.86 -29.28 8.30
CA ASP A 80 -3.47 -30.17 7.32
C ASP A 80 -4.51 -29.35 6.52
N GLN A 81 -4.45 -29.37 5.19
CA GLN A 81 -5.38 -28.61 4.33
C GLN A 81 -6.84 -28.88 4.75
N THR A 82 -7.08 -30.11 5.24
CA THR A 82 -8.32 -30.59 5.84
C THR A 82 -8.77 -29.79 7.08
N ASP A 83 -7.84 -29.35 7.92
CA ASP A 83 -8.10 -28.56 9.13
C ASP A 83 -8.48 -27.12 8.76
N VAL A 84 -7.78 -26.54 7.77
CA VAL A 84 -8.11 -25.21 7.22
C VAL A 84 -9.49 -25.22 6.55
N ASP A 85 -9.78 -26.23 5.72
CA ASP A 85 -11.08 -26.39 5.09
C ASP A 85 -12.21 -26.63 6.12
N ALA A 86 -11.93 -27.33 7.21
CA ALA A 86 -12.87 -27.53 8.31
C ALA A 86 -13.16 -26.22 9.06
N GLU A 87 -12.15 -25.39 9.35
CA GLU A 87 -12.34 -24.07 9.96
C GLU A 87 -13.08 -23.12 9.01
N TRP A 88 -12.76 -23.14 7.71
CA TRP A 88 -13.51 -22.39 6.70
C TRP A 88 -14.98 -22.80 6.63
N ALA A 89 -15.27 -24.10 6.67
CA ALA A 89 -16.63 -24.60 6.69
C ALA A 89 -17.41 -24.13 7.93
N LYS A 90 -16.76 -24.02 9.10
CA LYS A 90 -17.38 -23.45 10.31
C LYS A 90 -17.73 -21.97 10.14
N ILE A 91 -16.83 -21.18 9.53
CA ILE A 91 -17.08 -19.76 9.26
C ILE A 91 -18.28 -19.59 8.30
N VAL A 92 -18.31 -20.36 7.21
CA VAL A 92 -19.41 -20.31 6.22
C VAL A 92 -20.74 -20.76 6.84
N ALA A 93 -20.72 -21.83 7.65
CA ALA A 93 -21.92 -22.28 8.36
C ALA A 93 -22.43 -21.22 9.36
N GLY A 94 -21.51 -20.50 10.02
CA GLY A 94 -21.84 -19.40 10.93
C GLY A 94 -22.50 -18.20 10.26
N PHE A 95 -22.24 -17.97 8.97
CA PHE A 95 -22.73 -16.78 8.23
C PHE A 95 -24.27 -16.69 8.16
N HIS A 96 -24.96 -17.82 8.15
CA HIS A 96 -26.43 -17.86 8.14
C HIS A 96 -27.07 -17.84 9.53
N THR A 97 -26.26 -17.79 10.60
CA THR A 97 -26.77 -17.73 11.96
C THR A 97 -27.27 -16.32 12.26
N ALA A 98 -28.53 -16.21 12.67
CA ALA A 98 -29.10 -14.93 13.08
C ALA A 98 -28.37 -14.42 14.34
N VAL A 99 -27.67 -13.31 14.19
CA VAL A 99 -27.03 -12.60 15.30
C VAL A 99 -28.09 -11.80 16.05
N ASP A 100 -28.03 -11.80 17.38
CA ASP A 100 -28.89 -10.98 18.22
C ASP A 100 -28.64 -9.49 17.89
N PRO A 101 -29.64 -8.75 17.36
CA PRO A 101 -29.46 -7.35 16.97
C PRO A 101 -29.26 -6.42 18.18
N THR A 102 -29.45 -6.91 19.40
CA THR A 102 -29.24 -6.15 20.64
C THR A 102 -27.84 -6.34 21.22
N ALA A 103 -27.08 -7.33 20.74
CA ALA A 103 -25.69 -7.53 21.11
C ALA A 103 -24.76 -6.66 20.25
N PRO A 104 -23.75 -5.99 20.83
CA PRO A 104 -22.75 -5.27 20.06
C PRO A 104 -22.00 -6.24 19.12
N PRO A 105 -21.75 -5.88 17.85
CA PRO A 105 -21.07 -6.75 16.90
C PRO A 105 -19.57 -6.90 17.18
N TRP A 106 -19.03 -6.11 18.12
CA TRP A 106 -17.63 -6.12 18.55
C TRP A 106 -17.49 -6.59 20.00
N PRO A 107 -16.33 -7.13 20.41
CA PRO A 107 -16.11 -7.58 21.77
C PRO A 107 -16.28 -6.45 22.80
N ALA A 108 -16.71 -6.80 24.02
CA ALA A 108 -16.98 -5.83 25.08
C ALA A 108 -15.78 -4.93 25.45
N ALA A 109 -14.54 -5.40 25.19
CA ALA A 109 -13.33 -4.60 25.38
C ALA A 109 -13.24 -3.37 24.46
N GLU A 110 -13.93 -3.40 23.32
CA GLU A 110 -14.01 -2.30 22.36
C GLU A 110 -15.28 -1.45 22.57
N GLY A 111 -16.13 -1.83 23.52
CA GLY A 111 -17.34 -1.09 23.88
C GLY A 111 -17.01 0.20 24.63
N VAL A 112 -17.21 1.33 23.97
CA VAL A 112 -17.27 2.64 24.63
C VAL A 112 -18.62 2.76 25.34
N ASP A 113 -18.62 2.96 26.65
CA ASP A 113 -19.84 3.18 27.44
C ASP A 113 -20.47 4.52 27.03
N PRO A 114 -21.65 4.53 26.36
CA PRO A 114 -22.27 5.76 25.87
C PRO A 114 -22.81 6.64 26.99
N THR A 115 -22.96 6.10 28.20
CA THR A 115 -23.40 6.84 29.40
C THR A 115 -22.23 7.33 30.25
N ARG A 116 -21.02 6.81 29.99
CA ARG A 116 -19.80 7.37 30.54
C ARG A 116 -19.46 8.63 29.76
N ALA A 117 -19.72 9.77 30.37
CA ALA A 117 -19.10 11.02 29.93
C ALA A 117 -17.59 10.77 29.78
N PRO A 118 -16.95 11.22 28.69
CA PRO A 118 -15.51 11.06 28.53
C PRO A 118 -14.85 11.52 29.82
N ASP A 119 -13.96 10.70 30.37
CA ASP A 119 -13.15 11.06 31.53
C ASP A 119 -12.23 12.21 31.10
N LEU A 120 -12.79 13.42 31.02
CA LEU A 120 -12.06 14.66 31.09
C LEU A 120 -11.22 14.52 32.36
N PRO A 121 -9.89 14.60 32.27
CA PRO A 121 -9.05 14.44 33.43
C PRO A 121 -9.49 15.47 34.46
N LYS A 122 -10.12 15.01 35.54
CA LYS A 122 -10.38 15.85 36.70
C LYS A 122 -9.02 16.31 37.15
N ASN A 123 -8.79 17.62 37.13
CA ASN A 123 -7.63 18.29 37.74
C ASN A 123 -7.69 18.16 39.28
N GLU A 124 -7.94 16.98 39.81
CA GLU A 124 -7.58 16.66 41.18
C GLU A 124 -6.10 16.35 41.14
N THR A 125 -5.31 17.29 41.65
CA THR A 125 -3.87 17.14 41.82
C THR A 125 -3.63 16.23 43.03
N PRO A 126 -3.09 15.00 42.88
CA PRO A 126 -2.49 14.30 43.99
C PRO A 126 -1.00 14.65 43.97
N ASP A 127 -0.47 15.19 45.06
CA ASP A 127 0.97 15.38 45.23
C ASP A 127 1.72 14.07 44.93
N PRO A 128 2.67 14.02 43.99
CA PRO A 128 3.37 12.78 43.68
C PRO A 128 4.48 12.53 44.71
N PRO A 129 4.63 11.31 45.24
CA PRO A 129 5.88 10.92 45.87
C PRO A 129 6.93 10.72 44.78
N ARG A 130 8.09 11.35 44.96
CA ARG A 130 9.28 11.13 44.12
C ARG A 130 9.67 9.65 44.14
N GLN A 131 9.75 9.02 42.97
CA GLN A 131 10.65 7.90 42.73
C GLN A 131 11.27 7.97 41.34
N PRO A 132 12.57 7.63 41.19
CA PRO A 132 13.33 7.91 39.98
C PRO A 132 13.41 6.69 39.04
N GLY A 133 13.24 6.95 37.74
CA GLY A 133 13.81 6.13 36.66
C GLY A 133 12.79 5.35 35.82
N GLY A 134 12.73 5.72 34.52
CA GLY A 134 12.31 4.81 33.45
C GLY A 134 10.97 5.13 32.76
N THR A 135 10.78 6.33 32.22
CA THR A 135 9.68 6.61 31.27
C THR A 135 10.10 6.15 29.88
N LEU A 136 9.36 5.21 29.29
CA LEU A 136 9.47 4.91 27.85
C LEU A 136 8.96 6.13 27.07
N PRO A 137 9.64 6.59 26.01
CA PRO A 137 9.20 7.75 25.25
C PRO A 137 7.85 7.47 24.60
N SER A 138 6.90 8.38 24.83
CA SER A 138 5.59 8.36 24.18
C SER A 138 5.76 8.92 22.77
N ALA A 139 4.97 8.44 21.82
CA ALA A 139 5.05 8.81 20.40
C ALA A 139 4.90 10.33 20.12
N ALA A 140 4.45 11.12 21.11
CA ALA A 140 4.36 12.57 21.02
C ALA A 140 5.72 13.30 21.17
N ASP A 141 6.74 12.66 21.74
CA ASP A 141 8.05 13.30 21.93
C ASP A 141 8.86 13.45 20.63
N PHE A 142 8.52 12.67 19.59
CA PHE A 142 9.18 12.74 18.28
C PHE A 142 8.61 13.81 17.34
N SER A 143 7.41 14.34 17.63
CA SER A 143 6.73 15.27 16.70
C SER A 143 6.92 16.75 17.04
N GLY A 144 7.64 17.11 18.10
CA GLY A 144 7.91 18.52 18.45
C GLY A 144 6.66 19.33 18.80
N VAL A 145 5.49 18.71 18.95
CA VAL A 145 4.25 19.39 19.32
C VAL A 145 4.16 19.47 20.84
N SER A 146 4.59 20.60 21.39
CA SER A 146 4.45 20.89 22.81
C SER A 146 3.03 21.42 23.11
N LEU A 147 2.14 20.55 23.59
CA LEU A 147 0.84 20.98 24.12
C LEU A 147 1.01 21.47 25.56
N ASN A 148 1.41 22.74 25.69
CA ASN A 148 1.59 23.40 26.97
C ASN A 148 0.21 23.71 27.62
N ARG A 149 -0.33 22.77 28.42
CA ARG A 149 -1.69 22.82 29.01
C ARG A 149 -1.87 23.84 30.16
N ARG A 150 -1.14 24.96 30.21
CA ARG A 150 -1.28 25.91 31.33
C ARG A 150 -1.20 27.38 30.94
N ARG A 151 -2.24 27.88 30.26
CA ARG A 151 -2.73 29.26 30.37
C ARG A 151 -4.14 29.35 29.79
N THR A 152 -5.13 29.59 30.66
CA THR A 152 -6.56 29.58 30.33
C THR A 152 -7.07 30.99 30.08
N ASP A 153 -6.48 31.73 29.15
CA ASP A 153 -6.97 33.06 28.76
C ASP A 153 -6.41 33.55 27.40
N GLU A 154 -6.23 32.64 26.44
CA GLU A 154 -6.00 33.04 25.04
C GLU A 154 -7.04 32.37 24.13
N PRO A 155 -7.54 33.08 23.09
CA PRO A 155 -8.50 32.53 22.16
C PRO A 155 -7.90 31.25 21.55
N SER A 156 -8.63 30.17 21.73
CA SER A 156 -8.29 28.85 21.21
C SER A 156 -7.98 28.97 19.72
N LEU A 157 -6.86 28.40 19.27
CA LEU A 157 -6.54 28.31 17.84
C LEU A 157 -7.59 27.52 17.03
N LEU A 158 -8.49 26.81 17.71
CA LEU A 158 -9.65 26.16 17.09
C LEU A 158 -10.78 27.16 16.78
N ASP A 159 -10.90 28.26 17.53
CA ASP A 159 -11.88 29.34 17.29
C ASP A 159 -11.46 30.20 16.09
N GLY A 160 -10.14 30.36 15.90
CA GLY A 160 -9.59 30.93 14.68
C GLY A 160 -9.87 30.08 13.43
N LEU A 161 -9.98 28.74 13.57
CA LEU A 161 -10.16 27.82 12.45
C LEU A 161 -11.54 27.95 11.79
N ASP A 162 -12.60 28.17 12.59
CA ASP A 162 -13.98 28.38 12.10
C ASP A 162 -14.20 29.76 11.43
N THR A 163 -13.28 30.71 11.65
CA THR A 163 -13.27 32.05 11.03
C THR A 163 -12.54 32.09 9.68
N PHE A 164 -11.79 31.04 9.29
CA PHE A 164 -11.19 30.96 7.95
C PHE A 164 -12.27 30.64 6.90
N GLY A 165 -13.06 31.65 6.51
CA GLY A 165 -13.90 31.60 5.31
C GLY A 165 -15.31 32.18 5.44
N THR A 166 -15.69 32.72 6.60
CA THR A 166 -17.07 33.23 6.82
C THR A 166 -17.16 34.70 7.23
N GLY A 167 -16.04 35.43 7.25
CA GLY A 167 -16.00 36.87 7.55
C GLY A 167 -15.47 37.69 6.38
N THR A 168 -16.33 37.97 5.40
CA THR A 168 -16.10 39.07 4.46
C THR A 168 -17.44 39.79 4.21
N ASP A 169 -17.55 41.01 4.74
CA ASP A 169 -18.53 42.01 4.33
C ASP A 169 -17.84 42.91 3.27
N ASP A 170 -18.55 43.25 2.17
CA ASP A 170 -18.11 43.97 0.93
C ASP A 170 -17.08 43.18 0.09
N ASP A 171 -17.24 42.93 -1.22
CA ASP A 171 -17.97 43.61 -2.29
C ASP A 171 -18.33 42.59 -3.39
N SER A 172 -19.40 42.87 -4.15
CA SER A 172 -20.05 42.02 -5.15
C SER A 172 -19.26 41.76 -6.46
N ASP A 173 -17.92 41.63 -6.41
CA ASP A 173 -17.07 41.37 -7.58
C ASP A 173 -16.19 40.09 -7.45
N GLU A 174 -16.23 39.35 -6.33
CA GLU A 174 -15.39 38.17 -6.05
C GLU A 174 -15.89 36.84 -6.69
N ASP A 175 -17.06 36.84 -7.34
CA ASP A 175 -17.61 35.63 -7.97
C ASP A 175 -16.93 35.28 -9.31
N ASP A 176 -16.25 36.24 -9.94
CA ASP A 176 -15.56 36.06 -11.23
C ASP A 176 -14.13 35.49 -11.10
N GLU A 177 -13.59 35.41 -9.87
CA GLU A 177 -12.24 34.92 -9.57
C GLU A 177 -12.23 33.45 -9.12
N ARG A 178 -13.38 32.78 -9.17
CA ARG A 178 -13.50 31.36 -8.85
C ARG A 178 -12.84 30.53 -9.94
N TYR A 179 -11.74 29.87 -9.61
CA TYR A 179 -11.01 28.98 -10.52
C TYR A 179 -11.95 27.94 -11.15
N THR A 180 -12.23 28.10 -12.45
CA THR A 180 -12.88 27.07 -13.26
C THR A 180 -11.80 26.11 -13.74
N PRO A 181 -11.82 24.83 -13.33
CA PRO A 181 -10.82 23.89 -13.81
C PRO A 181 -10.87 23.84 -15.34
N PRO A 182 -9.71 23.77 -16.00
CA PRO A 182 -9.70 23.55 -17.44
C PRO A 182 -10.50 22.27 -17.74
N PRO A 183 -11.22 22.21 -18.87
CA PRO A 183 -11.94 21.00 -19.24
C PRO A 183 -10.96 19.81 -19.22
N PRO A 184 -11.38 18.66 -18.70
CA PRO A 184 -10.50 17.50 -18.60
C PRO A 184 -9.96 17.15 -20.00
N PRO A 185 -8.69 16.71 -20.10
CA PRO A 185 -8.13 16.28 -21.38
C PRO A 185 -9.02 15.19 -22.00
N PRO A 186 -9.14 15.15 -23.34
CA PRO A 186 -9.98 14.18 -24.02
C PRO A 186 -9.53 12.75 -23.72
N LEU A 187 -10.49 11.84 -23.55
CA LEU A 187 -10.19 10.43 -23.28
C LEU A 187 -9.43 9.80 -24.44
N PRO A 188 -8.48 8.88 -24.17
CA PRO A 188 -7.69 8.23 -25.20
C PRO A 188 -8.59 7.45 -26.17
N HIS A 189 -8.39 7.69 -27.47
CA HIS A 189 -9.14 7.03 -28.53
C HIS A 189 -8.71 5.57 -28.65
N ILE A 190 -9.66 4.64 -28.60
CA ILE A 190 -9.39 3.22 -28.86
C ILE A 190 -8.87 3.08 -30.30
N SER A 191 -7.66 2.53 -30.48
CA SER A 191 -7.07 2.38 -31.80
C SER A 191 -7.85 1.37 -32.65
N LYS A 192 -7.90 1.59 -33.97
CA LYS A 192 -8.55 0.68 -34.94
C LYS A 192 -8.00 -0.75 -34.85
N TYR A 193 -6.74 -0.90 -34.47
CA TYR A 193 -6.07 -2.18 -34.28
C TYR A 193 -6.55 -2.93 -33.04
N ALA A 194 -6.82 -2.23 -31.94
CA ALA A 194 -7.41 -2.84 -30.75
C ALA A 194 -8.82 -3.38 -31.07
N VAL A 195 -9.62 -2.61 -31.82
CA VAL A 195 -10.93 -3.06 -32.30
C VAL A 195 -10.80 -4.28 -33.21
N ALA A 196 -9.84 -4.29 -34.14
CA ALA A 196 -9.60 -5.44 -35.03
C ALA A 196 -9.19 -6.69 -34.26
N GLY A 197 -8.35 -6.55 -33.23
CA GLY A 197 -7.96 -7.64 -32.34
C GLY A 197 -9.14 -8.22 -31.57
N ILE A 198 -9.98 -7.35 -30.97
CA ILE A 198 -11.20 -7.78 -30.27
C ILE A 198 -12.16 -8.49 -31.23
N LEU A 199 -12.37 -7.93 -32.42
CA LEU A 199 -13.22 -8.53 -33.44
C LEU A 199 -12.71 -9.93 -33.85
N GLY A 200 -11.39 -10.08 -34.01
CA GLY A 200 -10.75 -11.36 -34.29
C GLY A 200 -10.97 -12.40 -33.20
N VAL A 201 -10.85 -12.00 -31.92
CA VAL A 201 -11.11 -12.87 -30.77
C VAL A 201 -12.58 -13.30 -30.72
N VAL A 202 -13.50 -12.35 -30.87
CA VAL A 202 -14.95 -12.63 -30.84
C VAL A 202 -15.35 -13.53 -32.00
N LEU A 203 -14.90 -13.22 -33.22
CA LEU A 203 -15.18 -14.02 -34.41
C LEU A 203 -14.62 -15.44 -34.27
N GLY A 204 -13.37 -15.57 -33.81
CA GLY A 204 -12.73 -16.85 -33.57
C GLY A 204 -13.46 -17.67 -32.51
N PHE A 205 -13.91 -17.04 -31.42
CA PHE A 205 -14.68 -17.68 -30.36
C PHE A 205 -16.05 -18.19 -30.85
N VAL A 206 -16.74 -17.39 -31.65
CA VAL A 206 -18.02 -17.78 -32.26
C VAL A 206 -17.83 -18.98 -33.20
N LEU A 207 -16.81 -18.97 -34.06
CA LEU A 207 -16.50 -20.09 -34.96
C LEU A 207 -16.07 -21.35 -34.19
N PHE A 208 -15.36 -21.19 -33.07
CA PHE A 208 -14.95 -22.28 -32.21
C PHE A 208 -16.15 -22.96 -31.51
N LEU A 209 -17.13 -22.18 -31.05
CA LEU A 209 -18.32 -22.71 -30.36
C LEU A 209 -19.36 -23.26 -31.35
N PHE A 210 -19.51 -22.63 -32.51
CA PHE A 210 -20.50 -22.99 -33.54
C PHE A 210 -19.82 -23.39 -34.85
N PRO A 211 -19.10 -24.52 -34.92
CA PRO A 211 -18.37 -24.91 -36.13
C PRO A 211 -19.28 -25.32 -37.30
N TRP A 212 -20.60 -25.40 -37.08
CA TRP A 212 -21.61 -25.68 -38.11
C TRP A 212 -22.05 -24.42 -38.88
N LEU A 213 -21.59 -23.22 -38.48
CA LEU A 213 -21.92 -21.95 -39.14
C LEU A 213 -21.34 -21.84 -40.55
N LEU A 214 -20.26 -22.59 -40.82
CA LEU A 214 -19.61 -22.66 -42.12
C LEU A 214 -19.86 -24.04 -42.73
N PRO A 215 -20.23 -24.14 -44.03
CA PRO A 215 -20.41 -25.40 -44.74
C PRO A 215 -19.06 -26.04 -45.13
N ILE A 216 -18.14 -26.13 -44.15
CA ILE A 216 -16.79 -26.69 -44.27
C ILE A 216 -16.66 -27.81 -43.21
N GLU A 217 -15.68 -28.69 -43.36
CA GLU A 217 -15.34 -29.69 -42.35
C GLU A 217 -15.13 -29.08 -40.96
N ARG A 218 -15.79 -29.67 -39.96
CA ARG A 218 -15.82 -29.20 -38.57
C ARG A 218 -14.42 -28.96 -37.97
N ASN A 219 -13.47 -29.84 -38.30
CA ASN A 219 -12.09 -29.77 -37.80
C ASN A 219 -11.38 -28.51 -38.29
N PHE A 220 -11.55 -28.14 -39.56
CA PHE A 220 -10.97 -26.92 -40.12
C PHE A 220 -11.60 -25.66 -39.54
N VAL A 221 -12.92 -25.63 -39.35
CA VAL A 221 -13.60 -24.48 -38.73
C VAL A 221 -13.12 -24.27 -37.30
N THR A 222 -12.94 -25.37 -36.55
CA THR A 222 -12.44 -25.32 -35.17
C THR A 222 -10.98 -24.82 -35.13
N LEU A 223 -10.13 -25.31 -36.04
CA LEU A 223 -8.74 -24.87 -36.17
C LEU A 223 -8.63 -23.38 -36.51
N ILE A 224 -9.43 -22.92 -37.47
CA ILE A 224 -9.48 -21.50 -37.87
C ILE A 224 -9.99 -20.65 -36.70
N GLY A 225 -11.06 -21.08 -36.02
CA GLY A 225 -11.60 -20.38 -34.84
C GLY A 225 -10.55 -20.24 -33.75
N PHE A 226 -9.88 -21.34 -33.38
CA PHE A 226 -8.82 -21.33 -32.38
C PHE A 226 -7.64 -20.43 -32.80
N THR A 227 -7.19 -20.52 -34.04
CA THR A 227 -6.07 -19.71 -34.56
C THR A 227 -6.43 -18.22 -34.59
N ALA A 228 -7.68 -17.88 -34.91
CA ALA A 228 -8.18 -16.51 -34.88
C ALA A 228 -8.23 -15.94 -33.46
N ILE A 229 -8.63 -16.74 -32.46
CA ILE A 229 -8.60 -16.34 -31.04
C ILE A 229 -7.16 -16.03 -30.62
N VAL A 230 -6.23 -16.95 -30.88
CA VAL A 230 -4.82 -16.79 -30.51
C VAL A 230 -4.20 -15.59 -31.24
N GLY A 231 -4.42 -15.46 -32.55
CA GLY A 231 -3.93 -14.34 -33.35
C GLY A 231 -4.49 -12.99 -32.89
N GLY A 232 -5.78 -12.94 -32.54
CA GLY A 232 -6.41 -11.76 -31.96
C GLY A 232 -5.77 -11.38 -30.63
N ALA A 233 -5.61 -12.33 -29.70
CA ALA A 233 -4.97 -12.09 -28.41
C ALA A 233 -3.51 -11.61 -28.55
N VAL A 234 -2.72 -12.24 -29.42
CA VAL A 234 -1.34 -11.81 -29.72
C VAL A 234 -1.32 -10.38 -30.29
N THR A 235 -2.27 -10.03 -31.15
CA THR A 235 -2.39 -8.66 -31.69
C THR A 235 -2.68 -7.64 -30.58
N LEU A 236 -3.55 -7.97 -29.60
CA LEU A 236 -3.79 -7.10 -28.44
C LEU A 236 -2.53 -6.92 -27.59
N VAL A 237 -1.83 -8.02 -27.28
CA VAL A 237 -0.61 -7.99 -26.44
C VAL A 237 0.48 -7.17 -27.12
N TRP A 238 0.68 -7.36 -28.42
CA TRP A 238 1.68 -6.59 -29.16
C TRP A 238 1.32 -5.10 -29.19
N ARG A 239 0.03 -4.74 -29.34
CA ARG A 239 -0.40 -3.34 -29.27
C ARG A 239 -0.18 -2.72 -27.89
N LEU A 240 -0.45 -3.47 -26.81
CA LEU A 240 -0.26 -3.00 -25.43
C LEU A 240 1.22 -2.72 -25.14
N ARG A 241 2.13 -3.41 -25.82
CA ARG A 241 3.58 -3.22 -25.72
C ARG A 241 4.11 -2.02 -26.52
N SER A 242 3.43 -1.60 -27.59
CA SER A 242 3.90 -0.55 -28.51
C SER A 242 3.19 0.80 -28.28
N GLY A 243 2.90 1.14 -27.03
CA GLY A 243 2.14 2.34 -26.64
C GLY A 243 2.95 3.41 -25.92
N ASP A 244 4.29 3.38 -25.97
CA ASP A 244 5.16 4.17 -25.08
C ASP A 244 6.04 5.22 -25.83
N ASP A 245 5.74 5.54 -27.09
CA ASP A 245 6.66 6.37 -27.91
C ASP A 245 6.10 7.74 -28.36
N ASP A 246 4.90 8.17 -27.95
CA ASP A 246 4.32 9.45 -28.41
C ASP A 246 3.78 10.34 -27.26
N ASP A 247 4.42 10.30 -26.08
CA ASP A 247 4.28 11.40 -25.11
C ASP A 247 5.31 12.47 -25.50
N ASP A 248 4.88 13.40 -26.35
CA ASP A 248 5.58 14.67 -26.57
C ASP A 248 5.82 15.30 -25.18
N PHE A 249 7.10 15.41 -24.82
CA PHE A 249 7.58 16.13 -23.64
C PHE A 249 7.26 17.63 -23.81
N ASP A 250 6.00 18.01 -23.64
CA ASP A 250 5.62 19.43 -23.63
C ASP A 250 5.84 20.02 -22.23
N ASP A 251 6.72 21.01 -22.23
CA ASP A 251 7.52 21.56 -21.15
C ASP A 251 6.67 22.30 -20.10
N GLY A 252 6.35 21.60 -19.01
CA GLY A 252 5.56 22.11 -17.89
C GLY A 252 6.36 22.87 -16.82
N ALA A 253 7.57 23.34 -17.09
CA ALA A 253 8.38 24.06 -16.11
C ALA A 253 9.04 25.31 -16.72
N VAL A 254 8.30 26.42 -16.76
CA VAL A 254 8.89 27.76 -16.91
C VAL A 254 9.17 28.31 -15.50
N VAL A 255 10.45 28.38 -15.13
CA VAL A 255 10.95 29.08 -13.93
C VAL A 255 11.26 30.54 -14.23
#